data_AF-A0A6B3MAP1-F1
#
_entry.id   AF-A0A6B3MAP1-F1
#
_cell.length_a   1.000
_cell.length_b   1.000
_cell.length_c   1.000
_cell.angle_alpha   90.00
_cell.angle_beta   90.00
_cell.angle_gamma   90.00
#
_symmetry.space_group_name_H-M   'P 1'
#
loop_
_entity.id
_entity.type
_entity.pdbx_description
1 polymer ?
#
loop_
_entity_poly.entity_id
_entity_poly.type
_entity_poly.pdbx_seq_one_letter_code
_entity_poly.pdbx_strand_id
1 'polypeptide(L)' 'MNLPTTLINELKLYLKQRASNGDLEAQTLLEQIELVATSSPEIRQQSMFAEPSAELELGC' A
#
# COMPACT_ATOMS: atom_id res chain seq x y z
N MET A 1 1.00 -15.24 -2.13
CA MET A 1 0.08 -15.78 -3.15
C MET A 1 0.01 -14.78 -4.28
N ASN A 2 0.34 -15.17 -5.52
CA ASN A 2 0.15 -14.29 -6.68
C ASN A 2 -1.28 -14.47 -7.18
N LEU A 3 -2.12 -13.43 -7.01
CA LEU A 3 -3.46 -13.43 -7.58
C LEU A 3 -3.37 -13.37 -9.11
N PRO A 4 -4.23 -14.09 -9.84
CA PRO A 4 -4.30 -13.96 -11.29
C PRO A 4 -4.57 -12.51 -11.71
N THR A 5 -3.86 -12.02 -12.73
CA THR A 5 -4.03 -10.64 -13.24
C THR A 5 -5.47 -10.34 -13.66
N THR A 6 -6.17 -11.34 -14.22
CA THR A 6 -7.59 -11.24 -14.57
C THR A 6 -8.45 -10.90 -13.35
N LEU A 7 -8.23 -11.59 -12.24
CA LEU A 7 -8.97 -11.37 -11.00
C LEU A 7 -8.68 -9.98 -10.40
N ILE A 8 -7.43 -9.50 -10.50
CA ILE A 8 -7.06 -8.15 -10.07
C ILE A 8 -7.81 -7.09 -10.90
N ASN A 9 -7.93 -7.30 -12.21
CA ASN A 9 -8.65 -6.38 -13.09
C ASN A 9 -10.16 -6.36 -12.81
N GLU A 10 -10.76 -7.53 -12.57
CA GLU A 10 -12.16 -7.65 -12.17
C GLU A 10 -12.43 -6.96 -10.82
N LEU A 11 -11.54 -7.15 -9.84
CA LEU A 11 -11.61 -6.48 -8.54
C LEU A 11 -11.53 -4.95 -8.68
N LYS A 12 -10.58 -4.44 -9.49
CA LYS A 12 -10.47 -3.01 -9.77
C LYS A 12 -11.75 -2.46 -10.41
N LEU A 13 -12.35 -3.19 -11.35
CA LEU A 13 -13.57 -2.76 -12.01
C LEU A 13 -14.74 -2.65 -11.02
N TYR A 14 -14.93 -3.67 -10.18
CA TYR A 14 -15.97 -3.68 -9.14
C TYR A 14 -15.79 -2.53 -8.14
N LEU A 15 -14.58 -2.34 -7.64
CA LEU A 15 -14.30 -1.29 -6.67
C LEU A 15 -14.47 0.11 -7.28
N LYS A 16 -14.12 0.31 -8.57
CA LYS A 16 -14.36 1.59 -9.27
C LYS A 16 -15.85 1.93 -9.31
N GLN A 17 -16.71 0.96 -9.62
CA GLN A 17 -18.15 1.18 -9.63
C GLN A 17 -18.68 1.58 -8.25
N ARG A 18 -18.21 0.94 -7.17
CA ARG A 18 -18.60 1.29 -5.80
C ARG A 18 -18.08 2.66 -5.37
N ALA A 19 -16.82 2.95 -5.68
CA ALA A 19 -16.20 4.25 -5.42
C ALA A 19 -16.99 5.39 -6.09
N SER A 20 -17.43 5.20 -7.34
CA SER A 20 -18.28 6.16 -8.05
C SER A 20 -19.66 6.36 -7.40
N ASN A 21 -20.14 5.38 -6.63
CA ASN A 21 -21.38 5.49 -5.85
C ASN A 21 -21.17 6.12 -4.46
N GLY A 22 -19.96 6.63 -4.17
CA GLY A 22 -19.64 7.31 -2.91
C GLY A 22 -19.09 6.39 -1.82
N ASP A 23 -18.72 5.16 -2.15
CA ASP A 23 -18.13 4.21 -1.20
C ASP A 23 -16.64 4.54 -0.93
N LEU A 24 -16.36 5.08 0.25
CA LEU A 24 -15.02 5.48 0.68
C LEU A 24 -14.09 4.27 0.94
N GLU A 25 -14.65 3.14 1.36
CA GLU A 25 -13.88 1.91 1.55
C GLU A 25 -13.41 1.39 0.21
N ALA A 26 -14.27 1.42 -0.82
CA ALA A 26 -13.91 1.03 -2.17
C ALA A 26 -12.80 1.93 -2.78
N GLN A 27 -12.82 3.24 -2.49
CA GLN A 27 -11.76 4.17 -2.91
C GLN A 27 -10.42 3.80 -2.25
N THR A 28 -10.44 3.57 -0.93
CA THR A 28 -9.24 3.20 -0.17
C THR A 28 -8.63 1.88 -0.66
N LEU A 29 -9.47 0.90 -0.98
CA LEU A 29 -9.01 -0.39 -1.50
C LEU A 29 -8.42 -0.28 -2.91
N LEU A 30 -8.96 0.59 -3.77
CA LEU A 30 -8.38 0.85 -5.10
C LEU A 30 -6.96 1.41 -4.99
N GLU A 31 -6.76 2.40 -4.13
CA GLU A 31 -5.44 3.02 -3.90
C GLU A 31 -4.43 1.99 -3.40
N GLN A 32 -4.82 1.13 -2.46
CA GLN A 32 -3.95 0.07 -1.95
C GLN A 32 -3.54 -0.93 -3.04
N ILE A 33 -4.48 -1.33 -3.91
CA ILE A 33 -4.19 -2.24 -5.02
C ILE A 33 -3.22 -1.58 -6.02
N GLU A 34 -3.37 -0.29 -6.29
CA GLU A 34 -2.47 0.46 -7.19
C GLU A 34 -1.08 0.65 -6.58
N LEU A 35 -1.00 0.93 -5.27
CA LEU A 35 0.26 0.99 -4.54
C LEU A 35 1.00 -0.34 -4.57
N VAL A 36 0.31 -1.46 -4.33
CA VAL A 36 0.91 -2.81 -4.39
C VAL A 36 1.33 -3.19 -5.81
N ALA A 37 0.59 -2.74 -6.84
CA ALA A 37 0.96 -3.00 -8.23
C ALA A 37 2.19 -2.20 -8.71
N THR A 38 2.44 -1.03 -8.12
CA THR A 38 3.58 -0.15 -8.45
C THR A 38 4.79 -0.37 -7.56
N SER A 39 4.60 -0.98 -6.38
CA SER A 39 5.71 -1.40 -5.53
C SER A 39 6.23 -2.78 -5.97
N SER A 40 7.38 -2.79 -6.65
CA SER A 40 8.26 -3.97 -6.64
C SER A 40 8.46 -4.47 -5.20
N PRO A 41 8.70 -5.77 -4.97
CA PRO A 41 8.76 -6.38 -3.63
C PRO A 41 10.06 -6.04 -2.89
N GLU A 42 10.62 -4.86 -3.11
CA GLU A 42 11.75 -4.34 -2.35
C GLU A 42 11.22 -3.20 -1.47
N ILE A 43 11.18 -3.47 -0.17
CA ILE A 43 11.20 -2.48 0.90
C ILE A 43 9.84 -1.77 1.13
N ARG A 44 8.92 -2.48 1.79
CA ARG A 44 8.11 -1.87 2.86
C ARG A 44 8.29 -2.65 4.14
N GLN A 45 9.51 -2.65 4.68
CA GLN A 45 9.65 -2.64 6.13
C GLN A 45 9.06 -1.31 6.60
N GLN A 46 7.76 -1.29 6.89
CA GLN A 46 7.22 -0.26 7.78
C GLN A 46 7.75 -0.57 9.19
N SER A 47 9.00 -0.21 9.44
CA SER A 47 9.50 -0.11 10.81
C SER A 47 8.85 1.14 11.41
N MET A 48 7.75 0.95 12.15
CA MET A 48 7.16 2.02 12.98
C MET A 48 8.01 2.33 14.23
N PHE A 49 9.25 1.82 14.30
CA PHE A 49 10.23 2.22 15.28
C PHE A 49 11.51 2.58 14.54
N ALA A 50 11.90 3.86 14.59
CA ALA A 50 13.27 4.24 14.32
C ALA A 50 14.13 3.63 15.44
N GLU A 51 15.10 2.79 15.09
CA GLU A 51 16.18 2.47 16.03
C GLU A 51 16.91 3.79 16.35
N PRO A 52 17.15 4.13 17.63
CA PRO A 52 17.95 5.29 17.95
C PRO A 52 19.37 5.05 17.41
N SER A 53 19.78 5.84 16.42
CA SER A 53 21.12 5.80 15.86
C SER A 53 22.14 6.02 16.98
N ALA A 54 23.03 5.04 17.17
CA ALA A 54 23.99 4.94 18.27
C ALA A 54 25.20 5.89 18.15
N GLU A 55 25.00 7.11 17.66
CA GLU A 55 26.02 8.16 17.57
C GLU A 55 25.39 9.51 17.95
N LEU A 56 25.11 9.67 19.25
CA LEU A 56 24.97 10.96 19.90
C LEU A 56 26.24 11.19 20.73
N GLU A 57 27.35 11.49 20.04
CA GLU A 57 28.44 12.24 20.67
C GLU A 57 27.94 13.66 20.92
N LEU A 58 27.25 13.84 22.05
CA LEU A 58 27.02 15.15 22.64
C LEU A 58 28.37 15.62 23.19
N GLY A 59 29.11 16.34 22.37
CA GLY A 59 30.31 17.05 22.79
C GLY A 59 29.98 18.08 23.87
N CYS A 60 30.64 17.92 25.01
CA CYS A 60 31.37 18.95 25.77
C CYS A 60 32.47 18.24 26.55
#